data_AF-A0A2R6FGL7-F1
#
_entry.id   AF-A0A2R6FGL7-F1
#
_cell.length_a   1.000
_cell.length_b   1.000
_cell.length_c   1.000
_cell.angle_alpha   90.00
_cell.angle_beta   90.00
_cell.angle_gamma   90.00
#
_symmetry.space_group_name_H-M   'P 1'
#
loop_
_entity.id
_entity.type
_entity.pdbx_description
1 polymer ?
#
loop_
_entity_poly.entity_id
_entity_poly.type
_entity_poly.pdbx_seq_one_letter_code
_entity_poly.pdbx_strand_id
1 'polypeptide(L)' 'MYPVVVPREATARRAGELRARAASETDRVVPTVDAIIAAVGDLHDEPVLSANVEDFEALGVTVETY' A
#
# COMPACT_ATOMS: atom_id res chain seq x y z
N MET A 1 16.98 6.45 11.36
CA MET A 1 16.86 5.03 10.93
C MET A 1 15.41 4.67 11.12
N TYR A 2 14.73 4.17 10.09
CA TYR A 2 13.34 3.73 10.20
C TYR A 2 13.25 2.34 10.84
N PRO A 3 12.23 2.06 11.65
CA PRO A 3 12.06 0.74 12.27
C PRO A 3 11.62 -0.30 11.24
N VAL A 4 11.95 -1.56 11.49
CA VAL A 4 11.35 -2.68 10.77
C VAL A 4 9.96 -2.94 11.35
N VAL A 5 8.92 -2.78 10.54
CA VAL A 5 7.54 -3.09 10.91
C VAL A 5 7.24 -4.53 10.49
N VAL A 6 6.78 -5.36 11.45
CA VAL A 6 6.31 -6.72 11.17
C VAL A 6 4.79 -6.68 10.93
N PRO A 7 4.30 -7.02 9.72
CA PRO A 7 2.87 -7.03 9.43
C PRO A 7 2.09 -7.95 10.36
N ARG A 8 0.91 -7.51 10.79
CA ARG A 8 -0.04 -8.31 11.60
C ARG A 8 -1.40 -8.37 10.91
N GLU A 9 -2.38 -8.98 11.58
CA GLU A 9 -3.74 -9.14 11.08
C GLU A 9 -4.33 -7.81 10.56
N ALA A 10 -4.16 -6.71 11.29
CA ALA A 10 -4.65 -5.39 10.86
C ALA A 10 -4.03 -4.95 9.52
N THR A 11 -2.73 -5.15 9.33
CA THR A 11 -2.03 -4.87 8.06
C THR A 11 -2.56 -5.75 6.93
N ALA A 12 -2.75 -7.05 7.19
CA ALA A 12 -3.26 -7.98 6.18
C ALA A 12 -4.70 -7.65 5.77
N ARG A 13 -5.57 -7.34 6.73
CA ARG A 13 -6.95 -6.90 6.48
C ARG A 13 -6.96 -5.62 5.65
N ARG A 14 -6.17 -4.62 6.05
CA ARG A 14 -6.10 -3.34 5.35
C ARG A 14 -5.56 -3.49 3.93
N ALA A 15 -4.53 -4.32 3.73
CA ALA A 15 -4.01 -4.63 2.39
C ALA A 15 -5.07 -5.27 1.49
N GLY A 16 -5.91 -6.15 2.04
CA GLY A 16 -7.04 -6.74 1.33
C GLY A 16 -8.08 -5.70 0.90
N GLU A 17 -8.44 -4.78 1.81
CA GLU A 17 -9.37 -3.68 1.52
C GLU A 17 -8.85 -2.77 0.41
N LEU A 18 -7.58 -2.35 0.50
CA LEU A 18 -6.94 -1.50 -0.51
C LEU A 18 -6.93 -2.16 -1.89
N ARG A 19 -6.59 -3.47 -1.96
CA ARG A 19 -6.64 -4.23 -3.22
C ARG A 19 -8.03 -4.38 -3.79
N ALA A 20 -9.01 -4.67 -2.93
CA ALA A 20 -10.39 -4.83 -3.36
C ALA A 20 -10.94 -3.54 -3.97
N ARG A 21 -10.62 -2.40 -3.34
CA ARG A 21 -10.93 -1.06 -3.87
C ARG A 21 -10.23 -0.82 -5.20
N ALA A 22 -8.91 -1.00 -5.25
CA ALA A 22 -8.12 -0.78 -6.48
C ALA A 22 -8.65 -1.62 -7.66
N ALA A 23 -9.01 -2.88 -7.42
CA ALA A 23 -9.58 -3.75 -8.45
C ALA A 23 -11.00 -3.34 -8.90
N SER A 24 -11.72 -2.56 -8.09
CA SER A 24 -13.04 -2.01 -8.45
C SER A 24 -12.98 -0.66 -9.17
N GLU A 25 -11.89 0.09 -8.97
CA GLU A 25 -11.73 1.46 -9.48
C GLU A 25 -10.74 1.55 -10.65
N THR A 26 -9.91 0.51 -10.85
CA THR A 26 -8.83 0.49 -11.84
C THR A 26 -8.70 -0.91 -12.47
N ASP A 27 -8.20 -1.00 -13.70
CA ASP A 27 -7.84 -2.27 -14.35
C ASP A 27 -6.47 -2.81 -13.90
N ARG A 28 -5.84 -2.20 -12.89
CA ARG A 28 -4.49 -2.51 -12.47
C ARG A 28 -4.46 -3.64 -11.45
N VAL A 29 -3.70 -4.68 -11.74
CA VAL A 29 -3.47 -5.79 -10.82
C VAL A 29 -2.25 -5.50 -9.96
N VAL A 30 -2.47 -4.89 -8.80
CA VAL A 30 -1.38 -4.57 -7.87
C VAL A 30 -0.86 -5.86 -7.22
N PRO A 31 0.46 -6.03 -6.95
CA PRO A 31 1.00 -7.17 -6.20
C PRO A 31 0.62 -7.18 -4.71
N THR A 32 0.57 -8.37 -4.10
CA THR A 32 0.14 -8.49 -2.68
C THR A 32 1.14 -7.84 -1.74
N VAL A 33 2.42 -7.91 -2.08
CA VAL A 33 3.49 -7.26 -1.30
C VAL A 33 3.32 -5.75 -1.29
N ASP A 34 2.99 -5.13 -2.42
CA ASP A 34 2.79 -3.67 -2.51
C ASP A 34 1.55 -3.23 -1.74
N ALA A 35 0.48 -4.04 -1.76
CA ALA A 35 -0.67 -3.79 -0.90
C ALA A 35 -0.36 -3.87 0.60
N ILE A 36 0.52 -4.78 1.01
CA ILE A 36 0.98 -4.88 2.41
C ILE A 36 1.82 -3.64 2.77
N ILE A 37 2.71 -3.19 1.89
CA ILE A 37 3.53 -1.98 2.09
C ILE A 37 2.61 -0.75 2.20
N ALA A 38 1.65 -0.60 1.28
CA ALA A 38 0.67 0.47 1.30
C ALA A 38 -0.16 0.49 2.58
N ALA A 39 -0.59 -0.68 3.04
CA ALA A 39 -1.33 -0.81 4.30
C ALA A 39 -0.50 -0.40 5.52
N VAL A 40 0.82 -0.63 5.52
CA VAL A 40 1.69 -0.12 6.58
C VAL A 40 1.72 1.41 6.55
N GLY A 41 1.97 2.03 5.39
CA GLY A 41 1.98 3.49 5.28
C GLY A 41 0.66 4.12 5.74
N ASP A 42 -0.47 3.59 5.25
CA ASP A 42 -1.81 4.08 5.57
C ASP A 42 -2.17 3.92 7.07
N LEU A 43 -1.76 2.83 7.72
CA LEU A 43 -1.99 2.64 9.17
C LEU A 43 -1.11 3.52 10.06
N HIS A 44 -0.02 4.04 9.52
CA HIS A 44 0.94 4.90 10.22
C HIS A 44 0.83 6.37 9.80
N ASP A 45 -0.11 6.72 8.91
CA ASP A 45 -0.24 8.04 8.30
C ASP A 45 1.08 8.54 7.66
N GLU A 46 1.83 7.63 7.06
CA GLU A 46 3.10 7.92 6.38
C GLU A 46 3.02 7.62 4.87
N PRO A 47 3.62 8.46 4.00
CA PRO A 47 3.68 8.18 2.57
C PRO A 47 4.59 6.99 2.28
N VAL A 48 4.28 6.25 1.21
CA VAL A 48 5.18 5.21 0.69
C VAL A 48 6.25 5.87 -0.20
N LEU A 49 7.53 5.73 0.15
CA LEU A 49 8.63 6.18 -0.70
C LEU A 49 9.01 5.08 -1.70
N SER A 50 8.79 5.30 -3.00
CA SER A 50 8.96 4.27 -4.03
C SER A 50 9.20 4.83 -5.44
N ALA A 51 9.96 4.11 -6.26
CA ALA A 51 10.02 4.35 -7.72
C ALA A 51 8.82 3.73 -8.48
N ASN A 52 8.04 2.85 -7.84
CA ASN A 52 6.85 2.20 -8.41
C ASN A 52 5.58 2.99 -8.06
N VAL A 53 5.47 4.22 -8.54
CA VAL A 53 4.42 5.17 -8.10
C VAL A 53 3.02 4.66 -8.46
N GLU A 54 2.84 4.12 -9.66
CA GLU A 54 1.52 3.81 -10.21
C GLU A 54 0.76 2.72 -9.43
N ASP A 55 1.46 1.75 -8.82
CA ASP A 55 0.82 0.72 -7.99
C ASP A 55 0.24 1.33 -6.72
N PHE A 56 0.96 2.24 -6.07
CA PHE A 56 0.53 2.90 -4.84
C PHE A 56 -0.55 3.96 -5.09
N GLU A 57 -0.50 4.64 -6.24
CA GLU A 57 -1.60 5.50 -6.70
C GLU A 57 -2.88 4.70 -6.93
N ALA A 58 -2.81 3.53 -7.57
CA ALA A 58 -3.97 2.67 -7.78
C ALA A 58 -4.53 2.12 -6.46
N LEU A 59 -3.66 1.87 -5.47
CA LEU A 59 -4.09 1.51 -4.11
C LEU A 59 -4.68 2.69 -3.33
N GLY A 60 -4.58 3.92 -3.84
CA GLY A 60 -5.15 5.12 -3.26
C GLY A 60 -4.51 5.53 -1.93
N VAL A 61 -3.20 5.37 -1.80
CA VAL A 61 -2.38 5.85 -0.67
C VAL A 61 -1.44 6.97 -1.11
N THR A 62 -0.96 7.78 -0.18
CA THR A 62 0.05 8.79 -0.49
C THR A 62 1.38 8.12 -0.82
N VAL A 63 1.98 8.51 -1.95
CA VAL A 63 3.26 7.99 -2.44
C VAL A 63 4.19 9.15 -2.79
N GLU A 64 5.46 9.00 -2.43
CA GLU A 64 6.55 9.90 -2.80
C GLU A 64 7.59 9.12 -3.61
N THR A 65 8.37 9.83 -4.43
CA THR A 65 9.42 9.24 -5.29
C THR A 65 10.80 9.79 -4.94
N TYR A 66 11.86 9.07 -5.33
CA TYR A 66 13.27 9.42 -5.09
C TYR A 66 14.10 9.41 -6.37
#